data_AF-A0A067T3V7-F1
#
_entry.id   AF-A0A067T3V7-F1
#
_cell.length_a   1.000
_cell.length_b   1.000
_cell.length_c   1.000
_cell.angle_alpha   90.00
_cell.angle_beta   90.00
_cell.angle_gamma   90.00
#
_symmetry.space_group_name_H-M   'P 1'
#
loop_
_entity.id
_entity.type
_entity.pdbx_description
1 polymer ?
#
loop_
_entity_poly.entity_id
_entity_poly.type
_entity_poly.pdbx_seq_one_letter_code
_entity_poly.pdbx_strand_id
1 'polypeptide(L)'
;LGEQVLGFWRGWFETAAAGNSLNDISFPMFDGTLGGLDVVDPALTTRINTGSGLVDMPDIRKLDFLRRRIIVSRKRTKNLFDLTSLWKKTVLRSFEEEVL
;
A
#
# COMPACT_ATOMS: atom_id res chain seq x y z
N LEU A 1 12.33 10.55 5.25
CA LEU A 1 11.21 9.67 5.67
C LEU A 1 10.24 9.39 4.54
N GLY A 2 9.58 10.39 3.94
CA GLY A 2 8.65 10.15 2.82
C GLY A 2 9.28 9.40 1.65
N GLU A 3 10.44 9.84 1.16
CA GLU A 3 11.14 9.12 0.08
C GLU A 3 11.57 7.71 0.46
N GLN A 4 11.87 7.44 1.73
CA GLN A 4 12.17 6.08 2.18
C GLN A 4 10.91 5.20 2.21
N VAL A 5 9.78 5.73 2.67
CA VAL A 5 8.50 5.02 2.70
C VAL A 5 7.98 4.78 1.29
N LEU A 6 7.93 5.82 0.46
CA LEU A 6 7.51 5.70 -0.93
C LEU A 6 8.49 4.82 -1.72
N GLY A 7 9.79 4.92 -1.45
CA GLY A 7 10.82 4.06 -2.03
C GLY A 7 10.65 2.58 -1.68
N PHE A 8 10.36 2.28 -0.41
CA PHE A 8 10.03 0.92 0.03
C PHE A 8 8.82 0.37 -0.74
N TRP A 9 7.71 1.12 -0.79
CA TRP A 9 6.51 0.68 -1.50
C TRP A 9 6.73 0.54 -3.01
N ARG A 10 7.52 1.42 -3.64
CA ARG A 10 7.93 1.29 -5.05
C ARG A 10 8.65 -0.04 -5.29
N GLY A 11 9.68 -0.33 -4.51
CA GLY A 11 10.44 -1.57 -4.63
C GLY A 11 9.58 -2.81 -4.35
N TRP A 12 8.66 -2.72 -3.38
CA TRP A 12 7.70 -3.77 -3.08
C TRP A 12 6.78 -4.07 -4.27
N PHE A 13 6.23 -3.04 -4.92
CA PHE A 13 5.38 -3.21 -6.10
C PHE A 13 6.14 -3.70 -7.33
N GLU A 14 7.37 -3.25 -7.53
CA GLU A 14 8.23 -3.72 -8.63
C GLU A 14 8.58 -5.20 -8.45
N THR A 15 8.87 -5.62 -7.22
CA THR A 15 9.13 -7.04 -6.88
C THR A 15 7.88 -7.90 -7.11
N ALA A 16 6.70 -7.41 -6.70
CA ALA A 16 5.43 -8.07 -6.96
C ALA A 16 5.12 -8.19 -8.45
N ALA A 17 5.40 -7.14 -9.24
CA ALA A 17 5.20 -7.15 -10.68
C ALA A 17 6.18 -8.09 -11.42
N ALA A 18 7.39 -8.29 -10.89
CA ALA A 18 8.38 -9.21 -11.44
C ALA A 18 8.03 -10.70 -11.25
N GLY A 19 6.89 -11.02 -10.62
CA GLY A 19 6.41 -12.39 -10.43
C GLY A 19 7.12 -13.17 -9.32
N ASN A 20 8.10 -12.57 -8.64
CA ASN A 20 8.82 -13.19 -7.52
C ASN A 20 7.97 -13.34 -6.24
N SER A 21 6.77 -12.78 -6.21
CA SER A 21 5.90 -12.74 -5.02
C SER A 21 4.72 -13.72 -5.08
N LEU A 22 4.47 -14.37 -6.22
CA LEU A 22 3.31 -15.26 -6.38
C LEU A 22 3.48 -16.61 -5.66
N ASN A 23 4.68 -16.92 -5.16
CA ASN A 23 5.00 -18.16 -4.43
C ASN A 23 5.37 -17.91 -2.96
N ASP A 24 5.31 -16.66 -2.47
CA ASP A 24 5.66 -16.35 -1.08
C ASP A 24 4.38 -16.29 -0.24
N ILE A 25 4.25 -17.23 0.69
CA ILE A 25 3.09 -17.43 1.59
C ILE A 25 2.85 -16.18 2.47
N SER A 26 3.85 -15.31 2.60
CA SER A 26 3.74 -14.03 3.31
C SER A 26 2.93 -12.96 2.56
N PHE A 27 2.63 -13.15 1.26
CA PHE A 27 1.74 -12.26 0.53
C PHE A 27 0.28 -12.65 0.82
N PRO A 28 -0.49 -11.81 1.55
CA PRO A 28 -1.89 -12.13 1.84
C PRO A 28 -2.67 -12.22 0.53
N MET A 29 -3.49 -13.27 0.40
CA MET A 29 -4.47 -13.32 -0.69
C MET A 29 -5.36 -12.10 -0.60
N PHE A 30 -5.66 -11.50 -1.75
CA PHE A 30 -6.59 -10.38 -1.81
C PHE A 30 -7.99 -10.86 -1.42
N ASP A 31 -8.57 -10.19 -0.43
CA ASP A 31 -9.96 -10.37 -0.05
C ASP A 31 -10.83 -9.44 -0.90
N GLY A 32 -11.81 -10.00 -1.59
CA GLY A 32 -12.76 -9.25 -2.42
C GLY A 32 -13.63 -8.26 -1.64
N THR A 33 -13.64 -8.33 -0.31
CA THR A 33 -14.31 -7.37 0.57
C THR A 33 -13.44 -6.15 0.90
N LEU A 34 -12.13 -6.24 0.72
CA LEU A 34 -11.17 -5.18 1.01
C LEU A 34 -11.02 -4.24 -0.18
N GLY A 35 -11.94 -3.31 -0.32
CA GLY A 35 -11.83 -2.31 -1.39
C GLY A 35 -13.07 -1.48 -1.66
N GLY A 36 -13.91 -1.24 -0.64
CA GLY A 36 -15.25 -0.61 -0.69
C GLY A 36 -15.32 0.82 -1.24
N LEU A 37 -14.74 1.04 -2.42
CA LEU A 37 -14.93 2.20 -3.26
C LEU A 37 -15.99 1.82 -4.29
N ASP A 38 -17.22 2.26 -4.04
CA ASP A 38 -18.39 1.92 -4.88
C ASP A 38 -18.33 2.59 -6.27
N VAL A 39 -17.51 3.64 -6.42
CA VAL A 39 -17.38 4.43 -7.64
C VAL A 39 -15.91 4.58 -7.98
N VAL A 40 -15.40 3.69 -8.82
CA VAL A 40 -14.04 3.76 -9.37
C VAL A 40 -14.11 3.67 -10.88
N ASP A 41 -13.38 4.57 -11.55
CA ASP A 41 -13.21 4.53 -13.01
C ASP A 41 -12.65 3.15 -13.42
N PRO A 42 -13.28 2.42 -14.36
CA PRO A 42 -12.77 1.14 -14.85
C PRO A 42 -11.31 1.20 -15.35
N ALA A 43 -10.85 2.36 -15.83
CA ALA A 43 -9.46 2.53 -16.21
C ALA A 43 -8.51 2.37 -15.02
N LEU A 44 -8.98 2.64 -13.80
CA LEU A 44 -8.24 2.58 -12.54
C LEU A 44 -8.42 1.25 -11.77
N THR A 45 -8.99 0.21 -12.38
CA THR A 45 -9.14 -1.10 -11.74
C THR A 45 -8.22 -2.15 -12.36
N THR A 46 -7.78 -3.13 -11.58
CA THR A 46 -7.01 -4.29 -12.03
C THR A 46 -7.75 -5.55 -11.65
N ARG A 47 -7.76 -6.54 -12.54
CA ARG A 47 -8.39 -7.84 -12.29
C ARG A 47 -7.50 -8.68 -11.38
N ILE A 48 -8.00 -9.01 -10.20
CA ILE A 48 -7.26 -9.75 -9.16
C ILE A 48 -7.99 -11.05 -8.86
N ASN A 49 -7.25 -12.12 -8.62
CA ASN A 49 -7.79 -13.37 -8.12
C ASN A 49 -7.94 -13.29 -6.60
N THR A 50 -9.17 -13.12 -6.15
CA THR A 50 -9.57 -13.24 -4.74
C THR A 50 -10.17 -14.63 -4.64
N GLY A 51 -9.73 -15.57 -3.80
CA GLY A 51 -10.04 -17.02 -3.93
C GLY A 51 -11.49 -17.48 -4.23
N SER A 52 -12.50 -16.60 -4.18
CA SER A 52 -13.86 -16.72 -4.75
C SER A 52 -13.99 -16.48 -6.26
N GLY A 53 -12.97 -15.99 -6.97
CA GLY A 53 -13.00 -15.64 -8.40
C GLY A 53 -12.15 -14.42 -8.79
N LEU A 54 -12.19 -14.08 -10.08
CA LEU A 54 -11.56 -12.86 -10.60
C LEU A 54 -12.48 -11.66 -10.37
N VAL A 55 -12.02 -10.67 -9.61
CA VAL A 55 -12.75 -9.44 -9.31
C VAL A 55 -11.96 -8.23 -9.78
N ASP A 56 -12.64 -7.22 -10.33
CA ASP A 56 -12.01 -5.96 -10.71
C ASP A 56 -11.88 -5.08 -9.47
N MET A 57 -10.64 -4.85 -9.03
CA MET A 57 -10.32 -4.14 -7.79
C MET A 57 -9.67 -2.79 -8.10
N PRO A 58 -9.97 -1.71 -7.35
CA PRO A 58 -9.30 -0.43 -7.48
C PRO A 58 -7.77 -0.57 -7.33
N ASP A 59 -7.03 -0.06 -8.31
CA ASP A 59 -5.58 -0.17 -8.37
C ASP A 59 -4.93 1.20 -8.27
N ILE A 60 -4.44 1.51 -7.08
CA ILE A 60 -3.76 2.76 -6.77
C ILE A 60 -2.48 2.96 -7.61
N ARG A 61 -1.85 1.89 -8.12
CA ARG A 61 -0.63 2.00 -8.96
C ARG A 61 -0.91 2.73 -10.27
N LYS A 62 -2.13 2.61 -10.79
CA LYS A 62 -2.55 3.27 -12.03
C LYS A 62 -2.60 4.79 -11.93
N LEU A 63 -2.61 5.33 -10.71
CA LEU A 63 -2.52 6.77 -10.45
C LEU A 63 -1.07 7.29 -10.50
N ASP A 64 -0.08 6.40 -10.56
CA ASP A 64 1.34 6.73 -10.49
C ASP A 64 1.72 7.59 -9.26
N PHE A 65 0.95 7.46 -8.18
CA PHE A 65 1.06 8.35 -7.02
C PHE A 65 2.42 8.23 -6.31
N LEU A 66 3.07 7.07 -6.41
CA LEU A 66 4.37 6.80 -5.80
C LEU A 66 5.54 7.51 -6.50
N ARG A 67 5.36 7.93 -7.77
CA ARG A 67 6.38 8.67 -8.53
C ARG A 67 6.09 10.18 -8.59
N ARG A 68 4.92 10.59 -8.11
CA ARG A 68 4.50 12.00 -8.09
C ARG A 68 5.01 12.71 -6.85
N ARG A 69 5.25 14.02 -6.99
CA ARG A 69 5.51 14.90 -5.86
C ARG A 69 4.25 15.04 -5.01
N ILE A 70 4.28 14.53 -3.78
CA ILE A 70 3.17 14.65 -2.84
C ILE A 70 3.27 15.99 -2.10
N ILE A 71 2.22 16.81 -2.19
CA ILE A 71 2.10 18.06 -1.45
C ILE A 71 1.22 17.80 -0.23
N VAL A 72 1.75 18.07 0.95
CA VAL A 72 0.98 17.99 2.20
C VAL A 72 0.58 19.38 2.69
N SER A 73 -0.66 19.49 3.16
CA SER A 73 -1.15 20.73 3.76
C SER A 73 -0.55 20.90 5.14
N ARG A 74 0.08 22.06 5.37
CA ARG A 74 0.59 22.47 6.69
C ARG A 74 -0.53 22.78 7.69
N LYS A 75 -1.76 23.00 7.21
CA LYS A 75 -2.93 23.38 8.03
C LYS A 75 -3.75 22.19 8.51
N ARG A 76 -3.56 20.99 7.93
CA ARG A 76 -4.26 19.79 8.40
C ARG A 76 -3.42 19.12 9.47
N THR A 77 -4.06 18.81 10.60
CA THR A 77 -3.43 18.19 11.78
C THR A 77 -3.13 16.70 11.59
N LYS A 78 -3.58 16.12 10.48
CA LYS A 78 -3.28 14.75 10.06
C LYS A 78 -2.95 14.76 8.57
N ASN A 79 -1.68 14.59 8.24
CA ASN A 79 -1.18 14.40 6.88
C ASN A 79 -0.50 13.03 6.75
N LEU A 80 -0.19 12.64 5.51
CA LEU A 80 0.43 11.34 5.20
C LEU A 80 1.75 11.12 5.96
N PHE A 81 2.53 12.18 6.17
CA PHE A 81 3.79 12.10 6.92
C PHE A 81 3.58 11.94 8.42
N ASP A 82 2.49 12.50 8.97
CA ASP A 82 2.11 12.26 10.36
C ASP A 82 1.78 10.76 10.58
N LEU A 83 1.10 10.13 9.61
CA LEU A 83 0.85 8.69 9.63
C LEU A 83 2.14 7.87 9.51
N THR A 84 3.09 8.26 8.64
CA THR A 84 4.40 7.57 8.58
C THR A 84 5.20 7.73 9.87
N SER A 85 5.08 8.88 10.54
CA SER A 85 5.75 9.13 11.82
C SER A 85 5.14 8.29 12.94
N LEU A 86 3.81 8.13 12.95
CA LEU A 86 3.10 7.23 13.86
C LEU A 86 3.45 5.78 13.61
N TRP A 87 3.47 5.32 12.36
CA TRP A 87 3.88 3.96 11.99
C TRP A 87 5.30 3.66 12.48
N LYS A 88 6.26 4.57 12.24
CA LYS A 88 7.63 4.44 12.75
C LYS A 88 7.65 4.28 14.27
N LYS A 89 6.88 5.10 15.02
CA LYS A 89 6.79 4.98 16.49
C LYS A 89 6.20 3.64 16.92
N THR A 90 5.16 3.17 16.25
CA THR A 90 4.52 1.88 16.56
C THR A 90 5.45 0.71 16.29
N VAL A 91 6.15 0.70 15.16
CA VAL A 91 7.11 -0.36 14.79
C VAL A 91 8.31 -0.39 15.73
N LEU A 92 8.86 0.77 16.08
CA LEU A 92 9.97 0.84 17.04
C LEU A 92 9.53 0.34 18.42
N ARG A 93 8.32 0.72 18.87
CA ARG A 93 7.76 0.23 20.13
C ARG A 93 7.56 -1.29 20.11
N SER A 94 7.04 -1.88 19.04
CA SER A 94 6.89 -3.34 18.96
C SER A 94 8.23 -4.07 18.97
N PHE A 95 9.27 -3.50 18.35
CA PHE A 95 10.63 -4.06 18.44
C PHE A 95 11.21 -3.95 19.86
N GLU A 96 10.98 -2.85 20.57
CA GLU A 96 11.39 -2.70 21.97
C GLU A 96 10.68 -3.73 22.87
N GLU A 97 9.40 -4.03 22.60
CA GLU A 97 8.61 -5.01 23.33
C GLU A 97 9.00 -6.48 23.02
N GLU A 98 9.51 -6.79 21.82
CA GLU A 98 10.00 -8.13 21.45
C GLU A 98 11.44 -8.43 21.93
N VAL A 99 12.25 -7.39 22.14
CA VAL A 99 13.65 -7.53 22.58
C VAL A 99 13.78 -7.68 24.11
N LEU A 100 12.74 -7.30 24.85
CA LEU A 100 12.61 -7.48 26.31
C LEU A 100 11.96 -8.82 26.67
#